data_AF-A0AAD7GAI5-F1
#
_entry.id   AF-A0AAD7GAI5-F1
#
_cell.length_a   1.000
_cell.length_b   1.000
_cell.length_c   1.000
_cell.angle_alpha   90.00
_cell.angle_beta   90.00
_cell.angle_gamma   90.00
#
_symmetry.space_group_name_H-M   'P 1'
#
loop_
_entity.id
_entity.type
_entity.pdbx_description
1 polymer ?
#
loop_
_entity_poly.entity_id
_entity_poly.type
_entity_poly.pdbx_seq_one_letter_code
_entity_poly.pdbx_strand_id
1 'polypeptide(L)'
;MVSPADVAQALILQKESIEAQLHDQASILSSNAGSTLDSPLIDADGFPRADIDIYAVRNARIRIIELRNDLAAVNNNLAIALQAVFDPALALPDTPQPSTSGKPFAKVDGVSPGSPAAEAGLQRGDLVVKFGSLTQQSFSSSSLKPLVDVVAAHENRSIPLKVLRSDHAVFLSLTPKSWGGRGLLGCVHLHRLAGCSIKGCADAISSRIRLRDKG
;
A
#
# COMPACT_ATOMS: atom_id res chain seq x y z
N MET A 1 -29.79 -14.13 -13.65
CA MET A 1 -28.32 -13.92 -13.62
C MET A 1 -28.07 -12.63 -14.37
N VAL A 2 -27.54 -11.60 -13.72
CA VAL A 2 -27.26 -10.30 -14.37
C VAL A 2 -26.00 -10.48 -15.23
N SER A 3 -26.06 -10.09 -16.50
CA SER A 3 -24.90 -10.18 -17.40
C SER A 3 -23.84 -9.15 -16.98
N PRO A 4 -22.54 -9.44 -17.07
CA PRO A 4 -21.49 -8.44 -16.78
C PRO A 4 -21.61 -7.19 -17.66
N ALA A 5 -22.18 -7.32 -18.87
CA ALA A 5 -22.48 -6.19 -19.75
C ALA A 5 -23.57 -5.27 -19.16
N ASP A 6 -24.60 -5.83 -18.51
CA ASP A 6 -25.69 -5.05 -17.90
C ASP A 6 -25.15 -4.24 -16.70
N VAL A 7 -24.21 -4.82 -15.94
CA VAL A 7 -23.53 -4.14 -14.82
C VAL A 7 -22.70 -2.96 -15.33
N ALA A 8 -21.96 -3.14 -16.43
CA ALA A 8 -21.18 -2.08 -17.04
C ALA A 8 -22.08 -0.92 -17.52
N GLN A 9 -23.21 -1.22 -18.15
CA GLN A 9 -24.19 -0.21 -18.57
C GLN A 9 -24.76 0.58 -17.39
N ALA A 10 -25.12 -0.11 -16.30
CA ALA A 10 -25.62 0.56 -15.09
C ALA A 10 -24.58 1.52 -14.49
N LEU A 11 -23.30 1.13 -14.48
CA LEU A 11 -22.20 1.97 -14.01
C LEU A 11 -21.96 3.19 -14.91
N ILE A 12 -22.14 3.05 -16.24
CA ILE A 12 -22.05 4.18 -17.18
C ILE A 12 -23.15 5.20 -16.88
N LEU A 13 -24.40 4.75 -16.71
CA LEU A 13 -25.51 5.65 -16.37
C LEU A 13 -25.28 6.34 -15.02
N GLN A 14 -24.75 5.61 -14.04
CA GLN A 14 -24.40 6.20 -12.75
C GLN A 14 -23.30 7.27 -12.90
N LYS A 15 -22.27 7.00 -13.72
CA LYS A 15 -21.21 7.97 -14.03
C LYS A 15 -21.78 9.25 -14.63
N GLU A 16 -22.64 9.14 -15.64
CA GLU A 16 -23.27 10.31 -16.29
C GLU A 16 -24.07 11.16 -15.29
N SER A 17 -24.81 10.52 -14.37
CA SER A 17 -25.54 11.21 -13.30
C SER A 17 -24.61 11.96 -12.34
N ILE A 18 -23.47 11.37 -11.97
CA ILE A 18 -22.47 12.02 -11.11
C ILE A 18 -21.80 13.18 -11.85
N GLU A 19 -21.46 13.02 -13.12
CA GLU A 19 -20.87 14.07 -13.96
C GLU A 19 -21.82 15.26 -14.13
N ALA A 20 -23.12 14.99 -14.31
CA ALA A 20 -24.16 16.03 -14.34
C ALA A 20 -24.24 16.80 -13.02
N GLN A 21 -24.28 16.10 -11.88
CA GLN A 21 -24.27 16.74 -10.56
C GLN A 21 -23.01 17.59 -10.34
N LEU A 22 -21.84 17.11 -10.80
CA LEU A 22 -20.59 17.85 -10.71
C LEU A 22 -20.66 19.15 -11.52
N HIS A 23 -21.23 19.09 -12.73
CA HIS A 23 -21.46 20.26 -13.56
C HIS A 23 -22.36 21.29 -12.87
N ASP A 24 -23.46 20.84 -12.25
CA ASP A 24 -24.37 21.72 -11.51
C ASP A 24 -23.65 22.45 -10.36
N GLN A 25 -22.86 21.72 -9.57
CA GLN A 25 -22.09 22.33 -8.47
C GLN A 25 -21.00 23.28 -8.99
N ALA A 26 -20.36 22.95 -10.12
CA ALA A 26 -19.37 23.83 -10.74
C ALA A 26 -20.02 25.13 -11.26
N SER A 27 -21.24 25.05 -11.78
CA SER A 27 -22.02 26.21 -12.22
C SER A 27 -22.32 27.16 -11.05
N ILE A 28 -22.67 26.61 -9.87
CA ILE A 28 -22.86 27.39 -8.64
C ILE A 28 -21.58 28.14 -8.28
N LEU A 29 -20.41 27.50 -8.36
CA LEU A 29 -19.13 28.15 -8.09
C LEU A 29 -18.81 29.26 -9.10
N SER A 30 -19.03 29.03 -10.40
CA SER A 30 -18.79 30.05 -11.42
C SER A 30 -19.71 31.26 -11.31
N SER A 31 -20.95 31.05 -10.85
CA SER A 31 -21.93 32.12 -10.64
C SER A 31 -21.56 33.03 -9.46
N ASN A 32 -20.81 32.51 -8.49
CA ASN A 32 -20.41 33.22 -7.28
C ASN A 32 -19.00 33.84 -7.44
N ALA A 33 -18.93 34.93 -8.21
CA ALA A 33 -17.73 35.71 -8.50
C ALA A 33 -16.58 34.90 -9.13
N GLY A 34 -16.88 33.80 -9.83
CA GLY A 34 -15.87 32.92 -10.42
C GLY A 34 -14.97 32.24 -9.39
N SER A 35 -15.48 32.01 -8.17
CA SER A 35 -14.73 31.36 -7.10
C SER A 35 -14.29 29.95 -7.50
N THR A 36 -13.01 29.65 -7.32
CA THR A 36 -12.45 28.31 -7.56
C THR A 36 -12.63 27.42 -6.32
N LEU A 37 -12.20 26.16 -6.39
CA LEU A 37 -12.23 25.24 -5.23
C LEU A 37 -11.31 25.69 -4.09
N ASP A 38 -10.25 26.44 -4.41
CA ASP A 38 -9.18 26.79 -3.47
C ASP A 38 -9.19 28.28 -3.09
N SER A 39 -10.09 29.10 -3.65
CA SER A 39 -10.10 30.53 -3.36
C SER A 39 -10.47 30.81 -1.88
N PRO A 40 -9.84 31.78 -1.22
CA PRO A 40 -10.14 32.11 0.17
C PRO A 40 -11.55 32.68 0.31
N LEU A 41 -12.28 32.25 1.35
CA LEU A 41 -13.65 32.70 1.66
C LEU A 41 -13.69 34.00 2.50
N ILE A 42 -12.51 34.48 2.89
CA ILE A 42 -12.32 35.69 3.68
C ILE A 42 -11.55 36.73 2.86
N ASP A 43 -11.72 37.99 3.21
CA ASP A 43 -10.95 39.11 2.67
C ASP A 43 -9.58 39.25 3.35
N ALA A 44 -8.85 40.31 3.00
CA ALA A 44 -7.53 40.60 3.58
C ALA A 44 -7.60 41.07 5.06
N ASP A 45 -8.76 41.58 5.49
CA ASP A 45 -8.99 42.10 6.83
C ASP A 45 -9.54 41.01 7.78
N GLY A 46 -9.79 39.81 7.27
CA GLY A 46 -10.24 38.64 8.04
C GLY A 46 -11.76 38.53 8.16
N PHE A 47 -12.53 39.29 7.38
CA PHE A 47 -13.99 39.26 7.38
C PHE A 47 -14.54 38.37 6.25
N PRO A 48 -15.75 37.82 6.41
CA PRO A 48 -16.45 37.09 5.36
C PRO A 48 -16.64 38.00 4.13
N ARG A 49 -16.22 37.51 2.95
CA ARG A 49 -16.40 38.21 1.68
C ARG A 49 -17.86 38.52 1.39
N ALA A 50 -18.17 39.79 1.14
CA ALA A 50 -19.54 40.25 0.85
C ALA A 50 -19.96 40.03 -0.61
N ASP A 51 -18.99 39.81 -1.51
CA ASP A 51 -19.18 39.57 -2.94
C ASP A 51 -19.59 38.13 -3.27
N ILE A 52 -19.53 37.22 -2.30
CA ILE A 52 -19.72 35.78 -2.50
C ILE A 52 -20.73 35.24 -1.49
N ASP A 53 -21.64 34.37 -1.93
CA ASP A 53 -22.40 33.52 -1.00
C ASP A 53 -21.50 32.40 -0.46
N ILE A 54 -20.89 32.66 0.70
CA ILE A 54 -19.95 31.75 1.37
C ILE A 54 -20.62 30.41 1.71
N TYR A 55 -21.91 30.42 2.05
CA TYR A 55 -22.63 29.20 2.40
C TYR A 55 -22.80 28.32 1.15
N ALA A 56 -23.27 28.89 0.05
CA ALA A 56 -23.41 28.18 -1.22
C ALA A 56 -22.06 27.66 -1.73
N VAL A 57 -21.02 28.49 -1.72
CA VAL A 57 -19.67 28.10 -2.18
C VAL A 57 -19.07 26.99 -1.31
N ARG A 58 -19.19 27.08 0.02
CA ARG A 58 -18.66 26.06 0.92
C ARG A 58 -19.33 24.70 0.67
N ASN A 59 -20.65 24.69 0.54
CA ASN A 59 -21.40 23.45 0.29
C ASN A 59 -21.09 22.88 -1.10
N ALA A 60 -21.04 23.72 -2.13
CA ALA A 60 -20.69 23.30 -3.48
C ALA A 60 -19.28 22.69 -3.53
N ARG A 61 -18.30 23.28 -2.84
CA ARG A 61 -16.93 22.72 -2.74
C ARG A 61 -16.91 21.34 -2.10
N ILE A 62 -17.56 21.19 -0.95
CA ILE A 62 -17.65 19.91 -0.23
C ILE A 62 -18.28 18.87 -1.16
N ARG A 63 -19.39 19.23 -1.81
CA ARG A 63 -20.11 18.32 -2.69
C ARG A 63 -19.28 17.90 -3.90
N ILE A 64 -18.53 18.82 -4.51
CA ILE A 64 -17.63 18.50 -5.62
C ILE A 64 -16.54 17.52 -5.18
N ILE A 65 -15.98 17.68 -3.98
CA ILE A 65 -14.96 16.77 -3.46
C ILE A 65 -15.55 15.37 -3.28
N GLU A 66 -16.72 15.26 -2.67
CA GLU A 66 -17.44 13.99 -2.51
C GLU A 66 -17.72 13.33 -3.87
N LEU A 67 -18.34 14.06 -4.80
CA LEU A 67 -18.70 13.55 -6.13
C LEU A 67 -17.47 13.13 -6.94
N ARG A 68 -16.33 13.81 -6.80
CA ARG A 68 -15.07 13.41 -7.44
C ARG A 68 -14.55 12.08 -6.92
N ASN A 69 -14.64 11.86 -5.61
CA ASN A 69 -14.25 10.58 -5.00
C ASN A 69 -15.19 9.46 -5.46
N ASP A 70 -16.50 9.73 -5.49
CA ASP A 70 -17.50 8.78 -5.96
C ASP A 70 -17.30 8.43 -7.44
N LEU A 71 -17.05 9.42 -8.30
CA LEU A 71 -16.75 9.23 -9.72
C LEU A 71 -15.50 8.35 -9.90
N ALA A 72 -14.44 8.59 -9.12
CA ALA A 72 -13.24 7.75 -9.15
C ALA A 72 -13.55 6.30 -8.76
N ALA A 73 -14.39 6.08 -7.74
CA ALA A 73 -14.83 4.75 -7.34
C ALA A 73 -15.66 4.05 -8.44
N VAL A 74 -16.61 4.76 -9.06
CA VAL A 74 -17.42 4.25 -10.18
C VAL A 74 -16.54 3.90 -11.38
N ASN A 75 -15.58 4.74 -11.75
CA ASN A 75 -14.66 4.46 -12.86
C ASN A 75 -13.80 3.21 -12.61
N ASN A 76 -13.32 3.01 -11.38
CA ASN A 76 -12.57 1.81 -11.02
C ASN A 76 -13.44 0.54 -11.16
N ASN A 77 -14.69 0.60 -10.69
CA ASN A 77 -15.64 -0.50 -10.84
C ASN A 77 -15.99 -0.77 -12.31
N LEU A 78 -16.14 0.29 -13.10
CA LEU A 78 -16.42 0.20 -14.53
C LEU A 78 -15.24 -0.47 -15.27
N ALA A 79 -14.00 -0.12 -14.93
CA ALA A 79 -12.82 -0.76 -15.49
C ALA A 79 -12.80 -2.27 -15.21
N ILE A 80 -13.14 -2.70 -13.98
CA ILE A 80 -13.26 -4.11 -13.60
C ILE A 80 -14.37 -4.81 -14.39
N ALA A 81 -15.54 -4.18 -14.50
CA ALA A 81 -16.67 -4.74 -15.23
C ALA A 81 -16.36 -4.90 -16.73
N LEU A 82 -15.76 -3.89 -17.36
CA LEU A 82 -15.35 -3.94 -18.76
C LEU A 82 -14.27 -5.00 -19.01
N GLN A 83 -13.30 -5.14 -18.09
CA GLN A 83 -12.29 -6.19 -18.16
C GLN A 83 -12.92 -7.58 -18.16
N ALA A 84 -13.91 -7.81 -17.29
CA ALA A 84 -14.63 -9.08 -17.22
C ALA A 84 -15.42 -9.40 -18.50
N VAL A 85 -15.89 -8.39 -19.23
CA VAL A 85 -16.59 -8.55 -20.52
C VAL A 85 -15.62 -8.86 -21.66
N PHE A 86 -14.46 -8.20 -21.70
CA PHE A 86 -13.51 -8.30 -22.81
C PHE A 86 -12.66 -9.57 -22.76
N ASP A 87 -12.22 -9.99 -21.57
CA ASP A 87 -11.32 -11.15 -21.44
C ASP A 87 -11.52 -11.86 -20.09
N PRO A 88 -12.40 -12.88 -20.00
CA PRO A 88 -12.67 -13.58 -18.74
C PRO A 88 -11.45 -14.36 -18.22
N ALA A 89 -10.41 -14.56 -19.03
CA ALA A 89 -9.19 -15.29 -18.69
C ALA A 89 -8.02 -14.38 -18.21
N LEU A 90 -8.10 -13.06 -18.42
CA LEU A 90 -7.06 -12.09 -18.01
C LEU A 90 -7.43 -11.32 -16.75
N ALA A 91 -8.20 -11.90 -15.83
CA ALA A 91 -8.40 -11.36 -14.49
C ALA A 91 -7.08 -11.45 -13.67
N LEU A 92 -6.06 -10.71 -14.10
CA LEU A 92 -4.86 -10.44 -13.33
C LEU A 92 -5.15 -9.20 -12.47
N PRO A 93 -4.94 -9.25 -11.15
CA PRO A 93 -4.90 -8.06 -10.35
C PRO A 93 -3.55 -7.41 -10.59
N ASP A 94 -3.48 -6.45 -11.51
CA ASP A 94 -2.27 -5.64 -11.67
C ASP A 94 -2.60 -4.16 -11.87
N THR A 95 -3.03 -3.55 -10.77
CA THR A 95 -2.61 -2.19 -10.45
C THR A 95 -1.55 -2.33 -9.35
N PRO A 96 -0.30 -1.88 -9.54
CA PRO A 96 0.67 -1.78 -8.46
C PRO A 96 0.28 -0.63 -7.54
N GLN A 97 -0.80 -0.80 -6.77
CA GLN A 97 -1.00 -0.06 -5.53
C GLN A 97 -0.05 -0.66 -4.49
N PRO A 98 0.82 0.13 -3.82
CA PRO A 98 1.68 -0.33 -2.75
C PRO A 98 0.91 -0.60 -1.44
N SER A 99 -0.26 -1.23 -1.52
CA SER A 99 -1.11 -1.59 -0.38
C SER A 99 -1.20 -3.10 -0.18
N THR A 100 -0.11 -3.85 -0.41
CA THR A 100 -0.03 -5.21 0.11
C THR A 100 0.41 -5.17 1.57
N SER A 101 -0.59 -5.00 2.43
CA SER A 101 -0.64 -5.22 3.89
C SER A 101 -0.38 -6.69 4.28
N GLY A 102 0.65 -7.30 3.71
CA GLY A 102 1.10 -8.61 4.14
C GLY A 102 1.73 -8.48 5.51
N LYS A 103 1.18 -9.19 6.50
CA LYS A 103 1.72 -9.21 7.86
C LYS A 103 3.15 -9.79 7.82
N PRO A 104 4.16 -9.04 8.29
CA PRO A 104 5.54 -9.51 8.24
C PRO A 104 5.69 -10.74 9.14
N PHE A 105 6.39 -11.76 8.64
CA PHE A 105 6.57 -13.02 9.37
C PHE A 105 7.97 -13.17 9.95
N ALA A 106 8.97 -12.47 9.40
CA ALA A 106 10.34 -12.56 9.88
C ALA A 106 11.04 -11.20 9.88
N LYS A 107 11.95 -11.01 10.83
CA LYS A 107 12.82 -9.83 10.94
C LYS A 107 14.26 -10.23 10.69
N VAL A 108 14.99 -9.40 9.93
CA VAL A 108 16.42 -9.59 9.66
C VAL A 108 17.24 -8.99 10.80
N ASP A 109 17.95 -9.82 11.57
CA ASP A 109 18.76 -9.35 12.70
C ASP A 109 20.16 -8.85 12.30
N GLY A 110 20.70 -9.34 11.18
CA GLY A 110 22.00 -8.95 10.66
C GLY A 110 22.36 -9.68 9.36
N VAL A 111 23.05 -8.96 8.47
CA VAL A 111 23.50 -9.45 7.16
C VAL A 111 25.02 -9.44 7.14
N SER A 112 25.63 -10.53 6.68
CA SER A 112 27.09 -10.61 6.57
C SER A 112 27.59 -9.88 5.31
N PRO A 113 28.67 -9.09 5.39
CA PRO A 113 29.26 -8.46 4.21
C PRO A 113 29.76 -9.52 3.21
N GLY A 114 29.48 -9.36 1.92
CA GLY A 114 29.82 -10.35 0.88
C GLY A 114 28.91 -11.59 0.84
N SER A 115 27.79 -11.58 1.55
CA SER A 115 26.74 -12.60 1.43
C SER A 115 25.77 -12.29 0.28
N PRO A 116 25.10 -13.30 -0.30
CA PRO A 116 24.04 -13.07 -1.28
C PRO A 116 22.91 -12.18 -0.75
N ALA A 117 22.65 -12.16 0.56
CA ALA A 117 21.71 -11.23 1.17
C ALA A 117 22.19 -9.77 1.13
N ALA A 118 23.49 -9.52 1.34
CA ALA A 118 24.07 -8.19 1.20
C ALA A 118 24.03 -7.70 -0.25
N GLU A 119 24.38 -8.58 -1.20
CA GLU A 119 24.30 -8.28 -2.64
C GLU A 119 22.87 -8.01 -3.09
N ALA A 120 21.89 -8.71 -2.50
CA ALA A 120 20.46 -8.46 -2.71
C ALA A 120 19.97 -7.13 -2.11
N GLY A 121 20.80 -6.42 -1.34
CA GLY A 121 20.45 -5.15 -0.72
C GLY A 121 19.61 -5.28 0.56
N LEU A 122 19.58 -6.46 1.19
CA LEU A 122 18.95 -6.64 2.51
C LEU A 122 19.75 -5.90 3.58
N GLN A 123 19.04 -5.27 4.50
CA GLN A 123 19.62 -4.54 5.62
C GLN A 123 19.11 -5.07 6.95
N ARG A 124 19.89 -4.81 8.00
CA ARG A 124 19.50 -5.11 9.38
C ARG A 124 18.24 -4.33 9.74
N GLY A 125 17.23 -5.02 10.24
CA GLY A 125 15.95 -4.43 10.62
C GLY A 125 14.84 -4.55 9.58
N ASP A 126 15.14 -5.02 8.36
CA ASP A 126 14.13 -5.26 7.34
C ASP A 126 13.13 -6.34 7.81
N LEU A 127 11.83 -6.10 7.58
CA LEU A 127 10.76 -7.04 7.91
C LEU A 127 10.30 -7.76 6.64
N VAL A 128 10.47 -9.07 6.58
CA VAL A 128 10.11 -9.88 5.42
C VAL A 128 8.61 -10.14 5.41
N VAL A 129 7.96 -9.71 4.34
CA VAL A 129 6.53 -9.87 4.09
C VAL A 129 6.26 -11.07 3.19
N LYS A 130 7.08 -11.25 2.14
CA LYS A 130 6.98 -12.35 1.18
C LYS A 130 8.36 -12.80 0.73
N PHE A 131 8.56 -14.11 0.58
CA PHE A 131 9.81 -14.68 0.10
C PHE A 131 9.53 -15.70 -1.01
N GLY A 132 9.76 -15.32 -2.26
CA GLY A 132 9.42 -16.12 -3.44
C GLY A 132 7.93 -16.47 -3.46
N SER A 133 7.65 -17.76 -3.36
CA SER A 133 6.30 -18.33 -3.25
C SER A 133 5.79 -18.43 -1.80
N LEU A 134 6.65 -18.24 -0.80
CA LEU A 134 6.30 -18.39 0.61
C LEU A 134 5.73 -17.09 1.20
N THR A 135 4.60 -17.23 1.89
CA THR A 135 3.92 -16.16 2.64
C THR A 135 3.74 -16.61 4.09
N GLN A 136 3.33 -15.72 5.01
CA GLN A 136 3.08 -16.08 6.42
C GLN A 136 2.18 -17.32 6.58
N GLN A 137 1.22 -17.52 5.67
CA GLN A 137 0.31 -18.68 5.65
C GLN A 137 1.04 -20.03 5.45
N SER A 138 2.19 -20.03 4.77
CA SER A 138 3.02 -21.23 4.56
C SER A 138 3.80 -21.64 5.81
N PHE A 139 3.91 -20.76 6.81
CA PHE A 139 4.61 -21.00 8.06
C PHE A 139 3.58 -21.25 9.18
N SER A 140 3.01 -22.46 9.23
CA SER A 140 2.02 -22.86 10.24
C SER A 140 2.66 -23.14 11.62
N SER A 141 3.93 -23.52 11.65
CA SER A 141 4.65 -23.91 12.86
C SER A 141 5.89 -23.02 13.09
N SER A 142 6.52 -23.11 14.27
CA SER A 142 7.69 -22.29 14.65
C SER A 142 8.96 -22.58 13.81
N SER A 143 8.87 -23.45 12.80
CA SER A 143 10.00 -23.89 12.00
C SER A 143 10.12 -23.08 10.68
N LEU A 144 11.32 -22.55 10.44
CA LEU A 144 11.71 -21.93 9.17
C LEU A 144 12.15 -22.96 8.11
N LYS A 145 11.77 -24.23 8.28
CA LYS A 145 12.14 -25.35 7.39
C LYS A 145 11.75 -25.10 5.92
N PRO A 146 10.52 -24.63 5.61
CA PRO A 146 10.11 -24.38 4.22
C PRO A 146 10.97 -23.34 3.53
N LEU A 147 11.50 -22.37 4.27
CA LEU A 147 12.40 -21.35 3.73
C LEU A 147 13.71 -21.98 3.26
N VAL A 148 14.29 -22.86 4.07
CA VAL A 148 15.53 -23.57 3.75
C VAL A 148 15.34 -24.46 2.52
N ASP A 149 14.22 -25.18 2.45
CA ASP A 149 13.92 -26.09 1.33
C ASP A 149 13.76 -25.32 0.01
N VAL A 150 13.06 -24.18 0.03
CA VAL A 150 12.90 -23.33 -1.17
C VAL A 150 14.23 -22.75 -1.62
N VAL A 151 15.07 -22.35 -0.68
CA VAL A 151 16.40 -21.78 -0.96
C VAL A 151 17.34 -22.83 -1.56
N ALA A 152 17.34 -24.05 -1.02
CA ALA A 152 18.10 -25.17 -1.56
C ALA A 152 17.59 -25.57 -2.96
N ALA A 153 16.29 -25.54 -3.19
CA ALA A 153 15.71 -25.81 -4.50
C ALA A 153 15.99 -24.70 -5.54
N HIS A 154 16.35 -23.49 -5.10
CA HIS A 154 16.59 -22.33 -5.95
C HIS A 154 18.05 -21.84 -5.89
N GLU A 155 19.01 -22.75 -5.65
CA GLU A 155 20.44 -22.43 -5.75
C GLU A 155 20.77 -21.82 -7.13
N ASN A 156 21.49 -20.70 -7.12
CA ASN A 156 21.83 -19.89 -8.29
C ASN A 156 20.63 -19.30 -9.07
N ARG A 157 19.43 -19.28 -8.50
CA ARG A 157 18.25 -18.63 -9.09
C ARG A 157 17.80 -17.44 -8.27
N SER A 158 17.50 -16.32 -8.93
CA SER A 158 16.99 -15.13 -8.27
C SER A 158 15.59 -15.36 -7.72
N ILE A 159 15.45 -15.31 -6.40
CA ILE A 159 14.20 -15.39 -5.66
C ILE A 159 13.73 -13.96 -5.37
N PRO A 160 12.53 -13.55 -5.84
CA PRO A 160 11.98 -12.25 -5.49
C PRO A 160 11.54 -12.24 -4.02
N LEU A 161 11.88 -11.21 -3.28
CA LEU A 161 11.42 -10.98 -1.91
C LEU A 161 10.79 -9.60 -1.77
N LYS A 162 9.81 -9.52 -0.87
CA LYS A 162 9.19 -8.27 -0.47
C LYS A 162 9.52 -8.02 1.00
N VAL A 163 10.20 -6.91 1.27
CA VAL A 163 10.55 -6.47 2.62
C VAL A 163 9.93 -5.12 2.93
N LEU A 164 9.84 -4.80 4.22
CA LEU A 164 9.34 -3.54 4.73
C LEU A 164 10.49 -2.85 5.47
N ARG A 165 10.92 -1.69 4.95
CA ARG A 165 12.01 -0.86 5.47
C ARG A 165 11.44 0.50 5.83
N SER A 166 11.51 0.90 7.09
CA SER A 166 10.92 2.16 7.58
C SER A 166 9.44 2.32 7.20
N ASP A 167 8.67 1.22 7.22
CA ASP A 167 7.26 1.15 6.80
C ASP A 167 6.99 1.25 5.28
N HIS A 168 8.05 1.33 4.46
CA HIS A 168 7.96 1.28 3.01
C HIS A 168 8.22 -0.14 2.48
N ALA A 169 7.35 -0.61 1.58
CA ALA A 169 7.53 -1.87 0.89
C ALA A 169 8.64 -1.76 -0.18
N VAL A 170 9.71 -2.52 -0.02
CA VAL A 170 10.82 -2.62 -0.97
C VAL A 170 10.84 -4.02 -1.58
N PHE A 171 10.92 -4.10 -2.90
CA PHE A 171 11.07 -5.35 -3.63
C PHE A 171 12.55 -5.58 -3.93
N LEU A 172 13.06 -6.73 -3.52
CA LEU A 172 14.46 -7.11 -3.71
C LEU A 172 14.52 -8.48 -4.38
N SER A 173 15.65 -8.80 -5.00
CA SER A 173 15.93 -10.10 -5.59
C SER A 173 17.13 -10.72 -4.88
N LEU A 174 16.93 -11.87 -4.26
CA LEU A 174 17.99 -12.61 -3.58
C LEU A 174 18.33 -13.86 -4.39
N THR A 175 19.61 -14.02 -4.71
CA THR A 175 20.10 -15.21 -5.40
C THR A 175 20.92 -16.02 -4.41
N PRO A 176 20.43 -17.14 -3.87
CA PRO A 176 21.20 -17.94 -2.94
C PRO A 176 22.36 -18.60 -3.69
N LYS A 177 23.57 -18.38 -3.21
CA LYS A 177 24.81 -18.94 -3.76
C LYS A 177 25.66 -19.45 -2.61
N SER A 178 26.49 -20.46 -2.89
CA SER A 178 27.55 -20.83 -1.95
C SER A 178 28.50 -19.64 -1.80
N TRP A 179 28.66 -19.14 -0.58
CA TRP A 179 29.50 -17.99 -0.23
C TRP A 179 30.39 -18.39 0.95
N GLY A 180 31.46 -17.64 1.22
CA GLY A 180 32.51 -18.01 2.20
C GLY A 180 32.09 -18.05 3.68
N GLY A 181 30.80 -18.13 3.98
CA GLY A 181 30.24 -18.23 5.33
C GLY A 181 29.41 -19.50 5.55
N ARG A 182 28.69 -19.57 6.67
CA ARG A 182 27.80 -20.70 6.97
C ARG A 182 26.43 -20.54 6.28
N GLY A 183 26.04 -21.54 5.49
CA GLY A 183 24.73 -21.62 4.83
C GLY A 183 24.65 -20.87 3.50
N LEU A 184 23.50 -20.96 2.81
CA LEU A 184 23.30 -20.46 1.43
C LEU A 184 22.84 -18.99 1.35
N LEU A 185 22.56 -18.34 2.48
CA LEU A 185 21.94 -17.00 2.54
C LEU A 185 22.73 -15.94 3.32
N GLY A 186 23.50 -16.35 4.33
CA GLY A 186 24.27 -15.42 5.18
C GLY A 186 23.47 -14.50 6.09
N CYS A 187 22.18 -14.79 6.31
CA CYS A 187 21.40 -14.20 7.40
C CYS A 187 21.78 -14.89 8.71
N VAL A 188 22.32 -14.12 9.65
CA VAL A 188 22.93 -14.68 10.87
C VAL A 188 21.87 -15.14 11.88
N HIS A 189 20.69 -14.49 11.95
CA HIS A 189 19.51 -14.95 12.68
C HIS A 189 18.25 -14.32 12.06
N LEU A 190 17.18 -15.12 11.87
CA LEU A 190 15.84 -14.64 11.49
C LEU A 190 14.92 -14.93 12.68
N HIS A 191 14.50 -13.88 13.40
CA HIS A 191 13.46 -14.01 14.42
C HIS A 191 12.07 -13.91 13.78
N ARG A 192 11.22 -14.91 14.01
CA ARG A 192 9.80 -14.84 13.63
C ARG A 192 9.14 -13.77 14.48
N LEU A 193 8.41 -12.86 13.83
CA LEU A 193 7.54 -11.93 14.53
C LEU A 193 6.29 -12.72 14.97
N ALA A 194 6.31 -13.23 16.21
CA ALA A 194 5.07 -13.67 16.84
C ALA A 194 4.16 -12.44 16.93
N GLY A 195 2.92 -12.57 16.43
CA GLY A 195 2.04 -11.44 16.17
C GLY A 195 1.82 -10.55 17.40
N CYS A 196 2.55 -9.44 17.47
CA CYS A 196 2.19 -8.32 18.31
C CYS A 196 1.51 -7.29 17.41
N SER A 197 0.25 -6.99 17.72
CA SER A 197 -0.57 -6.02 17.02
C SER A 197 0.17 -4.68 16.94
N ILE A 198 0.30 -4.14 15.73
CA ILE A 198 1.00 -2.90 15.38
C ILE A 198 0.43 -1.63 16.06
N LYS A 199 -0.56 -1.77 16.95
CA LYS A 199 -1.08 -0.67 17.78
C LYS A 199 -0.44 -0.55 19.17
N GLY A 200 0.52 -1.42 19.55
CA GLY A 200 1.04 -1.47 20.93
C GLY A 200 2.54 -1.29 21.15
N CYS A 201 3.36 -1.05 20.13
CA CYS A 201 4.83 -1.07 20.28
C CYS A 201 5.52 0.31 20.44
N ALA A 202 4.76 1.40 20.59
CA ALA A 202 5.35 2.71 20.87
C ALA A 202 6.03 2.79 22.26
N ASP A 203 5.65 1.94 23.22
CA ASP A 203 6.13 2.05 24.61
C ASP A 203 7.31 1.13 24.97
N ALA A 204 7.72 0.20 24.10
CA ALA A 204 8.72 -0.81 24.47
C ALA A 204 10.18 -0.41 24.21
N ILE A 205 10.44 0.78 23.63
CA ILE A 205 11.81 1.23 23.32
C ILE A 205 12.40 2.09 24.45
N SER A 206 11.60 2.56 25.42
CA SER A 206 12.10 3.43 26.49
C SER A 206 12.66 2.69 27.73
N SER A 207 12.39 1.40 27.90
CA SER A 207 12.71 0.68 29.14
C SER A 207 14.04 -0.09 29.15
N ARG A 208 14.83 -0.08 28.06
CA ARG A 208 16.12 -0.81 28.00
C ARG A 208 17.39 0.05 27.96
N ILE A 209 17.27 1.37 28.10
CA ILE A 209 18.39 2.33 28.14
C ILE A 209 18.76 2.74 29.60
N ARG A 210 18.19 2.11 30.64
CA ARG A 210 18.50 2.44 32.06
C ARG A 210 19.07 1.29 32.90
N LEU A 211 19.90 0.42 32.32
CA LEU A 211 20.59 -0.63 33.11
C LEU A 211 22.06 -0.81 32.70
N ARG A 212 22.74 0.30 32.37
CA ARG A 212 24.19 0.30 32.21
C ARG A 212 24.80 1.62 32.68
N ASP A 213 24.48 2.01 33.91
CA ASP A 213 25.31 2.96 34.65
C ASP A 213 24.97 2.83 36.15
N LYS A 214 25.86 2.15 36.89
CA LYS A 214 26.04 2.07 38.36
C LYS A 214 27.00 0.90 38.62
N GLY A 215 28.23 1.09 38.16
CA GLY A 215 29.44 0.56 38.79
C GLY A 215 30.16 1.75 39.39
#